data_AF-D1AJD1-F1
#
_entry.id   AF-D1AJD1-F1
#
_cell.length_a   1.000
_cell.length_b   1.000
_cell.length_c   1.000
_cell.angle_alpha   90.00
_cell.angle_beta   90.00
_cell.angle_gamma   90.00
#
_symmetry.space_group_name_H-M   'P 1'
#
loop_
_entity.id
_entity.type
_entity.pdbx_description
1 polymer ?
#
loop_
_entity_poly.entity_id
_entity_poly.type
_entity_poly.pdbx_seq_one_letter_code
_entity_poly.pdbx_strand_id
1 'polypeptide(L)' 'MEMMNIITEINRYTSISRERELTNTEKNERNTYRKLYLKKFRENFRNHLNNIKVVYVDENGNEINAN' A
#
# COMPACT_ATOMS: atom_id res chain seq x y z
N MET A 1 -6.29 -13.17 -1.11
CA MET A 1 -6.67 -12.50 0.16
C MET A 1 -6.88 -11.01 -0.10
N GLU A 2 -7.97 -10.47 0.42
CA GLU A 2 -8.29 -9.04 0.31
C GLU A 2 -7.37 -8.18 1.20
N MET A 3 -7.24 -6.90 0.86
CA MET A 3 -6.37 -5.97 1.58
C MET A 3 -6.79 -5.81 3.05
N MET A 4 -8.09 -5.77 3.33
CA MET A 4 -8.61 -5.67 4.69
C MET A 4 -8.21 -6.87 5.55
N ASN A 5 -8.32 -8.09 5.03
CA ASN A 5 -7.93 -9.30 5.77
C ASN A 5 -6.44 -9.28 6.13
N ILE A 6 -5.58 -8.78 5.24
CA ILE A 6 -4.13 -8.66 5.50
C ILE A 6 -3.87 -7.65 6.62
N ILE A 7 -4.57 -6.53 6.63
CA ILE A 7 -4.45 -5.50 7.67
C ILE A 7 -4.92 -6.06 9.01
N THR A 8 -6.04 -6.79 9.04
CA THR A 8 -6.57 -7.44 10.24
C THR A 8 -5.54 -8.37 10.87
N GLU A 9 -4.88 -9.23 10.08
CA GLU A 9 -3.84 -10.12 10.61
C GLU A 9 -2.62 -9.35 11.13
N ILE A 10 -2.15 -8.32 10.41
CA ILE A 10 -1.05 -7.47 10.90
C ILE A 10 -1.42 -6.81 12.24
N ASN A 11 -2.65 -6.31 12.37
CA ASN A 11 -3.13 -5.68 13.59
C ASN A 11 -3.25 -6.69 14.74
N ARG A 12 -3.73 -7.90 14.47
CA ARG A 12 -3.76 -9.00 15.45
C ARG A 12 -2.36 -9.26 16.04
N TYR A 13 -1.34 -9.49 15.21
CA TYR A 13 0.02 -9.69 15.73
C TYR A 13 0.59 -8.44 16.42
N THR A 14 0.17 -7.25 16.00
CA THR A 14 0.58 -6.01 16.66
C THR A 14 -0.02 -5.92 18.07
N SER A 15 -1.28 -6.30 18.25
CA SER A 15 -1.93 -6.38 19.57
C SER A 15 -1.20 -7.37 20.47
N ILE A 16 -0.96 -8.59 19.98
CA ILE A 16 -0.23 -9.62 20.72
C ILE A 16 1.16 -9.11 21.14
N SER A 17 1.87 -8.41 20.23
CA SER A 17 3.22 -7.90 20.53
C SER A 17 3.28 -6.80 21.60
N ARG A 18 2.13 -6.20 21.95
CA ARG A 18 2.02 -5.23 23.05
C ARG A 18 1.78 -5.92 24.39
N GLU A 19 1.15 -7.09 24.37
CA GLU A 19 0.84 -7.89 25.56
C GLU A 19 1.98 -8.83 25.93
N ARG A 20 2.66 -9.41 24.92
CA ARG A 20 3.79 -10.33 25.11
C ARG A 20 4.73 -10.31 23.92
N GLU A 21 5.90 -10.93 24.07
CA GLU A 21 6.77 -11.16 22.93
C GLU A 21 6.12 -12.16 21.94
N LEU A 22 6.30 -11.90 20.65
CA LEU A 22 5.91 -12.82 19.57
C LEU A 22 6.91 -13.98 19.47
N THR A 23 6.39 -15.18 19.27
CA THR A 23 7.19 -16.35 18.92
C THR A 23 7.85 -16.17 17.55
N ASN A 24 8.87 -16.97 17.25
CA ASN A 24 9.54 -16.93 15.94
C ASN A 24 8.57 -17.22 14.79
N THR A 25 7.62 -18.14 14.98
CA THR A 25 6.58 -18.45 14.00
C THR A 25 5.69 -17.25 13.73
N GLU A 26 5.18 -16.61 14.79
CA GLU A 26 4.33 -15.42 14.67
C GLU A 26 5.06 -14.24 14.04
N LYS A 27 6.36 -14.06 14.36
CA LYS A 27 7.22 -13.05 13.71
C LYS A 27 7.31 -13.30 12.19
N ASN A 28 7.48 -14.56 11.78
CA ASN A 28 7.53 -14.95 10.37
C ASN A 28 6.20 -14.74 9.66
N GLU A 29 5.09 -15.16 10.27
CA GLU A 29 3.75 -14.94 9.73
C GLU A 29 3.44 -13.45 9.56
N ARG A 30 3.67 -12.65 10.60
CA ARG A 30 3.52 -11.18 10.54
C ARG A 30 4.36 -10.58 9.41
N ASN A 31 5.59 -11.05 9.21
CA ASN A 31 6.44 -10.58 8.10
C ASN A 31 5.85 -10.94 6.74
N THR A 32 5.31 -12.15 6.58
CA THR A 32 4.61 -12.58 5.36
C THR A 32 3.43 -11.67 5.04
N TYR A 33 2.58 -11.36 6.03
CA TYR A 33 1.46 -10.44 5.85
C TYR A 33 1.92 -9.02 5.49
N ARG A 34 2.97 -8.50 6.14
CA ARG A 34 3.53 -7.17 5.82
C ARG A 34 4.07 -7.10 4.39
N LYS A 35 4.74 -8.15 3.91
CA LYS A 35 5.20 -8.25 2.52
C LYS A 35 4.02 -8.25 1.54
N LEU A 36 2.97 -9.01 1.86
CA LEU A 36 1.77 -9.08 1.03
C LEU A 36 1.02 -7.73 0.97
N TYR A 37 0.93 -7.02 2.10
CA TYR A 37 0.40 -5.67 2.16
C TYR A 37 1.19 -4.72 1.26
N LEU A 38 2.53 -4.68 1.39
CA LEU A 38 3.37 -3.79 0.59
C LEU A 38 3.27 -4.10 -0.91
N LYS A 39 3.14 -5.37 -1.29
CA LYS A 39 2.92 -5.76 -2.69
C LYS A 39 1.64 -5.14 -3.24
N LYS A 40 0.51 -5.36 -2.54
CA LYS A 40 -0.80 -4.81 -2.94
C LYS A 40 -0.83 -3.28 -2.93
N PHE A 41 -0.22 -2.67 -1.92
CA PHE A 41 -0.11 -1.22 -1.83
C PHE A 41 0.63 -0.64 -3.05
N ARG A 42 1.78 -1.23 -3.43
CA ARG A 42 2.54 -0.81 -4.62
C ARG A 42 1.77 -1.02 -5.92
N GLU A 43 1.03 -2.11 -6.05
CA GLU A 43 0.16 -2.36 -7.21
C GLU A 43 -0.92 -1.28 -7.33
N ASN A 44 -1.64 -0.99 -6.24
CA ASN A 44 -2.64 0.06 -6.21
C ASN A 44 -2.05 1.44 -6.48
N PHE A 45 -0.87 1.73 -5.91
CA PHE A 45 -0.20 3.01 -6.12
C PHE A 45 0.24 3.21 -7.57
N ARG A 46 0.78 2.17 -8.23
CA ARG A 46 1.09 2.22 -9.67
C ARG A 46 -0.15 2.48 -10.52
N ASN A 47 -1.26 1.83 -10.20
CA ASN A 47 -2.52 2.07 -10.90
C ASN A 47 -2.99 3.52 -10.74
N HIS A 48 -2.82 4.10 -9.55
CA HIS A 48 -3.13 5.51 -9.34
C HIS A 48 -2.24 6.41 -10.21
N LEU A 49 -0.92 6.16 -10.24
CA LEU A 49 0.01 6.93 -11.08
C LEU A 49 -0.30 6.82 -12.58
N ASN A 50 -0.67 5.63 -13.07
CA ASN A 50 -1.04 5.43 -14.46
C ASN A 50 -2.29 6.23 -14.88
N ASN A 51 -3.14 6.59 -13.92
CA ASN A 51 -4.35 7.38 -14.16
C ASN A 51 -4.13 8.89 -13.97
N ILE A 52 -2.91 9.33 -13.65
CA ILE A 52 -2.60 10.76 -13.57
C ILE A 52 -2.51 11.32 -14.99
N LYS A 53 -3.44 12.22 -15.33
CA LYS A 53 -3.36 13.04 -16.56
C LYS A 53 -2.45 14.24 -16.28
N VAL A 54 -1.33 14.33 -16.96
CA VAL A 54 -0.51 15.55 -17.00
C VAL A 54 -1.04 16.46 -18.09
N VAL A 55 -1.31 17.71 -17.75
CA VAL A 55 -1.77 18.74 -18.67
C VAL A 55 -0.77 19.88 -18.61
N TYR A 56 -0.26 20.28 -19.76
CA TYR A 56 0.57 21.47 -19.89
C TYR A 56 -0.34 22.67 -20.17
N VAL A 57 -0.06 23.83 -19.56
CA VAL A 57 -0.88 25.04 -19.72
C VAL A 57 0.00 26.25 -20.08
N ASP A 58 -0.57 27.20 -20.80
CA ASP A 58 0.06 28.51 -21.07
C ASP A 58 -0.06 29.48 -19.87
N GLU A 59 0.46 30.71 -20.01
CA GLU A 59 0.40 31.77 -18.99
C GLU A 59 -1.04 32.18 -18.62
N ASN A 60 -2.01 31.90 -19.48
CA ASN A 60 -3.42 32.20 -19.29
C ASN A 60 -4.23 31.00 -18.76
N GLY A 61 -3.58 29.85 -18.55
CA GLY A 61 -4.21 28.62 -18.05
C GLY A 61 -4.90 27.76 -19.11
N ASN A 62 -4.72 28.03 -20.40
CA ASN A 62 -5.28 27.21 -21.47
C ASN A 62 -4.44 25.94 -21.69
N GLU A 63 -5.08 24.77 -21.88
CA GLU A 63 -4.37 23.53 -22.18
C GLU A 63 -3.59 23.65 -23.51
N ILE A 64 -2.29 23.38 -23.46
CA ILE A 64 -1.44 23.25 -24.64
C ILE A 64 -1.30 21.77 -24.99
N ASN A 65 -1.79 21.38 -26.17
CA ASN A 65 -1.60 20.02 -26.68
C ASN A 65 -0.15 19.85 -27.14
N ALA A 66 0.71 19.28 -26.28
CA ALA A 66 1.99 18.74 -26.70
C ALA A 66 1.73 17.40 -27.39
N ASN A 67 1.81 17.36 -28.72
CA ASN A 67 1.84 16.11 -29.50
C ASN A 67 3.05 15.25 -29.12
#